data_AF-A0A2S8Q3G1-F1
#
_entry.id   AF-A0A2S8Q3G1-F1
#
_cell.length_a   1.000
_cell.length_b   1.000
_cell.length_c   1.000
_cell.angle_alpha   90.00
_cell.angle_beta   90.00
_cell.angle_gamma   90.00
#
_symmetry.space_group_name_H-M   'P 1'
#
loop_
_entity.id
_entity.type
_entity.pdbx_description
1 polymer ?
#
loop_
_entity_poly.entity_id
_entity_poly.type
_entity_poly.pdbx_seq_one_letter_code
_entity_poly.pdbx_strand_id
1 'polypeptide(L)'
;MKKFISMFFIFIGMISTSAFSAQSNSGIVRVYELKADWKIETNNPSLYLYTFKGNLAGNCGKPGFLWSKSSDENINNLLRSAYTQRLDIKVGIENANCIITTVEIVLN
;
A
#
# COMPACT_ATOMS: atom_id res chain seq x y z
N MET A 1 47.42 -11.38 -32.01
CA MET A 1 47.02 -12.69 -31.42
C MET A 1 46.46 -12.44 -30.02
N LYS A 2 45.41 -13.19 -29.63
CA LYS A 2 44.77 -13.30 -28.30
C LYS A 2 44.05 -12.03 -27.79
N LYS A 3 42.79 -11.77 -28.17
CA LYS A 3 41.55 -12.30 -27.54
C LYS A 3 41.64 -12.36 -26.01
N PHE A 4 41.05 -11.38 -25.32
CA PHE A 4 40.36 -11.60 -24.05
C PHE A 4 39.14 -10.69 -23.98
N ILE A 5 38.01 -11.25 -24.40
CA ILE A 5 36.68 -10.78 -24.06
C ILE A 5 36.53 -11.02 -22.56
N SER A 6 36.61 -9.97 -21.73
CA SER A 6 36.25 -10.07 -20.31
C SER A 6 34.82 -9.60 -20.15
N MET A 7 33.94 -10.58 -20.26
CA MET A 7 32.50 -10.53 -20.07
C MET A 7 32.23 -10.33 -18.58
N PHE A 8 32.17 -9.08 -18.11
CA PHE A 8 31.79 -8.77 -16.73
C PHE A 8 30.26 -8.73 -16.63
N PHE A 9 29.65 -9.91 -16.63
CA PHE A 9 28.26 -10.10 -16.21
C PHE A 9 28.21 -9.97 -14.69
N ILE A 10 27.87 -8.78 -14.18
CA ILE A 10 27.45 -8.63 -12.79
C ILE A 10 25.98 -9.06 -12.74
N PHE A 11 25.79 -10.35 -12.55
CA PHE A 11 24.49 -10.94 -12.29
C PHE A 11 24.21 -10.92 -10.77
N ILE A 12 23.04 -10.37 -10.44
CA ILE A 12 22.14 -10.75 -9.34
C ILE A 12 22.65 -10.46 -7.93
N GLY A 13 22.24 -9.29 -7.44
CA GLY A 13 21.88 -9.09 -6.05
C GLY A 13 20.55 -8.34 -5.98
N MET A 14 19.54 -8.78 -6.73
CA MET A 14 18.15 -8.40 -6.42
C MET A 14 17.87 -9.01 -5.05
N ILE A 15 18.08 -8.21 -4.00
CA ILE A 15 17.54 -8.50 -2.68
C ILE A 15 16.03 -8.28 -2.84
N SER A 16 15.34 -9.25 -3.45
CA SER A 16 13.89 -9.31 -3.41
C SER A 16 13.57 -9.62 -1.95
N THR A 17 13.34 -8.57 -1.16
CA THR A 17 12.60 -8.71 0.08
C THR A 17 11.32 -9.43 -0.30
N SER A 18 11.13 -10.62 0.26
CA SER A 18 9.88 -11.34 0.15
C SER A 18 8.80 -10.42 0.70
N ALA A 19 8.02 -9.80 -0.19
CA ALA A 19 6.79 -9.14 0.21
C ALA A 19 5.92 -10.25 0.80
N PHE A 20 5.86 -10.32 2.13
CA PHE A 20 4.84 -11.10 2.79
C PHE A 20 3.52 -10.58 2.24
N SER A 21 2.87 -11.39 1.40
CA SER A 21 1.52 -11.12 0.92
C SER A 21 0.62 -11.19 2.14
N ALA A 22 0.49 -10.07 2.84
CA ALA A 22 -0.52 -9.93 3.87
C ALA A 22 -1.86 -10.09 3.15
N GLN A 23 -2.68 -11.04 3.61
CA GLN A 23 -4.00 -11.26 3.04
C GLN A 23 -4.90 -10.09 3.41
N SER A 24 -5.84 -9.73 2.53
CA SER A 24 -6.87 -8.75 2.88
C SER A 24 -7.73 -9.29 4.03
N ASN A 25 -8.07 -8.41 4.97
CA ASN A 25 -8.92 -8.76 6.12
C ASN A 25 -10.27 -8.02 6.11
N SER A 26 -10.49 -7.12 5.16
CA SER A 26 -11.78 -6.46 4.92
C SER A 26 -12.68 -7.28 3.98
N GLY A 27 -13.99 -6.99 4.04
CA GLY A 27 -14.88 -7.23 2.90
C GLY A 27 -14.64 -6.19 1.79
N ILE A 28 -15.62 -6.04 0.88
CA ILE A 28 -15.55 -5.00 -0.14
C ILE A 28 -15.70 -3.63 0.51
N VAL A 29 -14.79 -2.72 0.16
CA VAL A 29 -14.78 -1.32 0.59
C VAL A 29 -14.44 -0.40 -0.59
N ARG A 30 -14.70 0.89 -0.41
CA ARG A 30 -14.21 1.96 -1.28
C ARG A 30 -13.44 2.99 -0.48
N VAL A 31 -12.39 3.55 -1.07
CA VAL A 31 -11.70 4.70 -0.48
C VAL A 31 -12.69 5.86 -0.37
N TYR A 32 -12.88 6.37 0.85
CA TYR A 32 -13.80 7.46 1.13
C TYR A 32 -13.10 8.81 1.17
N GLU A 33 -12.00 8.90 1.94
CA GLU A 33 -11.16 10.08 2.03
C GLU A 33 -9.70 9.68 1.92
N LEU A 34 -8.89 10.55 1.31
CA LEU A 34 -7.44 10.43 1.28
C LEU A 34 -6.82 11.77 1.64
N LYS A 35 -5.72 11.76 2.40
CA LYS A 35 -4.90 12.96 2.61
C LYS A 35 -3.43 12.58 2.76
N ALA A 36 -2.54 13.46 2.29
CA ALA A 36 -1.12 13.35 2.59
C ALA A 36 -0.85 13.92 3.98
N ASP A 37 -0.04 13.24 4.79
CA ASP A 37 0.40 13.76 6.09
C ASP A 37 1.92 13.92 6.08
N TRP A 38 2.36 15.01 5.44
CA TRP A 38 3.73 15.48 5.50
C TRP A 38 3.93 16.25 6.81
N LYS A 39 4.17 15.53 7.90
CA LYS A 39 4.69 16.16 9.12
C LYS A 39 6.20 16.19 9.08
N ILE A 40 6.76 17.34 9.47
CA ILE A 40 8.20 17.51 9.73
C ILE A 40 8.70 16.41 10.69
N GLU A 41 7.83 15.94 11.60
CA GLU A 41 8.12 14.89 12.58
C GLU A 41 8.24 13.47 12.00
N THR A 42 7.54 13.13 10.91
CA THR A 42 7.61 11.80 10.29
C THR A 42 8.66 11.72 9.19
N ASN A 43 9.06 12.86 8.61
CA ASN A 43 10.05 12.99 7.52
C ASN A 43 9.82 12.01 6.36
N ASN A 44 8.56 11.64 6.11
CA ASN A 44 8.19 10.59 5.15
C ASN A 44 7.28 11.15 4.04
N PRO A 45 7.80 11.36 2.82
CA PRO A 45 7.05 11.96 1.70
C PRO A 45 5.95 11.05 1.18
N SER A 46 6.07 9.77 1.50
CA SER A 46 5.17 8.74 1.04
C SER A 46 4.08 8.45 2.06
N LEU A 47 3.99 9.16 3.19
CA LEU A 47 2.95 8.90 4.18
C LEU A 47 1.59 9.49 3.76
N TYR A 48 0.66 8.60 3.46
CA TYR A 48 -0.73 8.94 3.19
C TYR A 48 -1.66 8.29 4.22
N LEU A 49 -2.77 8.98 4.47
CA LEU A 49 -3.83 8.56 5.36
C LEU A 49 -5.11 8.34 4.56
N TYR A 50 -5.85 7.28 4.90
CA TYR A 50 -7.03 6.82 4.20
C TYR A 50 -8.19 6.50 5.16
N THR A 51 -9.41 6.78 4.71
CA THR A 51 -10.64 6.19 5.27
C THR A 51 -11.39 5.41 4.19
N PHE A 52 -12.21 4.46 4.60
CA PHE A 52 -12.93 3.55 3.72
C PHE A 52 -14.40 3.44 4.11
N LYS A 53 -15.28 3.33 3.11
CA LYS A 53 -16.69 2.95 3.31
C LYS A 53 -16.87 1.50 2.89
N GLY A 54 -17.47 0.69 3.76
CA GLY A 54 -17.76 -0.72 3.50
C GLY A 54 -17.49 -1.58 4.74
N ASN A 55 -17.24 -2.87 4.53
CA ASN A 55 -17.02 -3.82 5.61
C ASN A 55 -15.53 -3.92 5.98
N LEU A 56 -15.12 -3.24 7.05
CA LEU A 56 -13.75 -3.28 7.61
C LEU A 56 -13.66 -4.28 8.76
N ALA A 57 -12.47 -4.88 8.95
CA ALA A 57 -12.19 -5.78 10.07
C ALA A 57 -12.20 -5.11 11.46
N GLY A 58 -12.10 -3.78 11.50
CA GLY A 58 -11.97 -3.01 12.74
C GLY A 58 -12.21 -1.53 12.54
N ASN A 59 -11.78 -0.72 13.53
CA ASN A 59 -11.99 0.73 13.52
C ASN A 59 -10.95 1.50 12.69
N CYS A 60 -9.83 0.89 12.33
CA CYS A 60 -8.82 1.53 11.49
C CYS A 60 -9.38 1.81 10.09
N GLY A 61 -9.28 3.06 9.65
CA GLY A 61 -9.82 3.52 8.37
C GLY A 61 -11.33 3.73 8.35
N LYS A 62 -12.05 3.52 9.45
CA LYS A 62 -13.48 3.81 9.50
C LYS A 62 -13.72 5.33 9.66
N PRO A 63 -14.61 5.96 8.87
CA PRO A 63 -14.93 7.37 9.02
C PRO A 63 -15.37 7.70 10.46
N GLY A 64 -14.78 8.74 11.04
CA GLY A 64 -15.00 9.13 12.44
C GLY A 64 -14.12 8.40 13.48
N PHE A 65 -13.25 7.49 13.05
CA PHE A 65 -12.29 6.78 13.91
C PHE A 65 -10.84 7.09 13.49
N LEU A 66 -9.89 6.21 13.84
CA LEU A 66 -8.49 6.32 13.44
C LEU A 66 -8.34 6.12 11.94
N TRP A 67 -7.49 6.93 11.32
CA TRP A 67 -7.16 6.80 9.91
C TRP A 67 -6.24 5.61 9.69
N SER A 68 -6.42 4.91 8.57
CA SER A 68 -5.42 3.93 8.12
C SER A 68 -4.30 4.65 7.40
N LYS A 69 -3.06 4.16 7.52
CA LYS A 69 -1.88 4.82 6.98
C LYS A 69 -1.05 3.87 6.12
N SER A 70 -0.44 4.43 5.09
CA SER A 70 0.51 3.71 4.25
C SER A 70 1.64 4.65 3.85
N SER A 71 2.87 4.14 3.97
CA SER A 71 4.06 4.75 3.38
C SER A 71 4.58 3.97 2.17
N ASP A 72 3.90 2.89 1.80
CA ASP A 72 4.27 2.05 0.66
C ASP A 72 3.76 2.67 -0.64
N GLU A 73 4.65 2.90 -1.58
CA GLU A 73 4.35 3.56 -2.85
C GLU A 73 3.34 2.76 -3.70
N ASN A 74 3.46 1.43 -3.73
CA ASN A 74 2.57 0.59 -4.53
C ASN A 74 1.16 0.58 -3.94
N ILE A 75 1.04 0.43 -2.62
CA ILE A 75 -0.24 0.55 -1.91
C ILE A 75 -0.86 1.91 -2.17
N ASN A 76 -0.07 2.99 -2.04
CA ASN A 76 -0.58 4.35 -2.23
C ASN A 76 -1.03 4.60 -3.67
N ASN A 77 -0.33 4.06 -4.66
CA ASN A 77 -0.70 4.16 -6.07
C ASN A 77 -2.00 3.40 -6.37
N LEU A 78 -2.16 2.18 -5.83
CA LEU A 78 -3.41 1.42 -5.97
C LEU A 78 -4.60 2.12 -5.30
N LEU A 79 -4.41 2.64 -4.08
CA LEU A 79 -5.47 3.37 -3.37
C LEU A 79 -5.85 4.67 -4.07
N ARG A 80 -4.88 5.41 -4.60
CA ARG A 80 -5.14 6.61 -5.41
C ARG A 80 -5.91 6.28 -6.68
N SER A 81 -5.48 5.23 -7.37
CA SER A 81 -6.17 4.73 -8.57
C SER A 81 -7.61 4.32 -8.26
N ALA A 82 -7.82 3.55 -7.20
CA ALA A 82 -9.14 3.12 -6.75
C ALA A 82 -10.03 4.30 -6.34
N TYR A 83 -9.48 5.32 -5.68
CA TYR A 83 -10.21 6.54 -5.33
C TYR A 83 -10.65 7.32 -6.57
N THR A 84 -9.73 7.57 -7.51
CA THR A 84 -10.01 8.33 -8.74
C THR A 84 -11.02 7.62 -9.64
N GLN A 85 -10.91 6.29 -9.76
CA GLN A 85 -11.75 5.47 -10.63
C GLN A 85 -13.01 4.94 -9.93
N ARG A 86 -13.20 5.23 -8.63
CA ARG A 86 -14.29 4.74 -7.78
C ARG A 86 -14.42 3.20 -7.78
N LEU A 87 -13.28 2.51 -7.74
CA LEU A 87 -13.21 1.06 -7.75
C LEU A 87 -13.55 0.46 -6.39
N ASP A 88 -14.15 -0.73 -6.44
CA ASP A 88 -14.32 -1.59 -5.27
C ASP A 88 -12.98 -2.29 -4.98
N ILE A 89 -12.59 -2.32 -3.70
CA ILE A 89 -11.33 -2.90 -3.25
C ILE A 89 -11.53 -3.76 -2.00
N LYS A 90 -10.53 -4.58 -1.69
CA LYS A 90 -10.32 -5.14 -0.35
C LYS A 90 -8.98 -4.65 0.19
N VAL A 91 -8.90 -4.50 1.50
CA VAL A 91 -7.71 -4.01 2.19
C VAL A 91 -7.33 -4.94 3.33
N GLY A 92 -6.03 -5.08 3.58
CA GLY A 92 -5.51 -5.62 4.82
C GLY A 92 -5.02 -4.48 5.68
N ILE A 93 -5.50 -4.41 6.92
CA ILE A 93 -5.08 -3.38 7.88
C ILE A 93 -4.63 -4.06 9.17
N GLU A 94 -3.40 -3.73 9.57
CA GLU A 94 -2.82 -4.06 10.88
C GLU A 94 -3.43 -3.12 11.93
N ASN A 95 -4.11 -3.68 12.93
CA ASN A 95 -4.97 -2.91 13.83
C ASN A 95 -4.23 -2.11 14.92
N ALA A 96 -3.03 -2.49 15.34
CA ALA A 96 -2.32 -1.81 16.42
C ALA A 96 -1.85 -0.41 16.00
N ASN A 97 -1.41 -0.26 14.75
CA ASN A 97 -0.93 1.03 14.23
C ASN A 97 -1.76 1.58 13.08
N CYS A 98 -2.83 0.88 12.69
CA CYS A 98 -3.65 1.16 11.51
C CYS A 98 -2.83 1.22 10.22
N ILE A 99 -1.86 0.32 10.06
CA ILE A 99 -1.02 0.27 8.85
C ILE A 99 -1.70 -0.59 7.79
N ILE A 100 -1.83 -0.06 6.58
CA ILE A 100 -2.34 -0.82 5.43
C ILE A 100 -1.22 -1.74 4.95
N THR A 101 -1.51 -3.04 4.92
CA THR A 101 -0.54 -4.09 4.57
C THR A 101 -0.76 -4.64 3.17
N THR A 102 -1.97 -4.53 2.62
CA THR A 102 -2.30 -4.97 1.27
C THR A 102 -3.53 -4.26 0.72
N VAL A 103 -3.65 -4.23 -0.61
CA VAL A 103 -4.82 -3.73 -1.33
C VAL A 103 -5.06 -4.60 -2.56
N GLU A 104 -6.30 -5.05 -2.73
CA GLU A 104 -6.76 -5.82 -3.88
C GLU A 104 -7.85 -5.03 -4.61
N ILE A 105 -7.68 -4.78 -5.91
CA ILE A 105 -8.73 -4.20 -6.74
C ILE A 105 -9.70 -5.31 -7.12
N VAL A 106 -10.99 -5.10 -6.87
CA VAL A 106 -12.05 -6.01 -7.29
C VAL A 106 -12.51 -5.59 -8.68
N LEU A 107 -12.16 -6.39 -9.68
CA LEU A 107 -12.68 -6.26 -11.04
C LEU A 107 -13.93 -7.12 -11.15
N ASN A 108 -15.06 -6.48 -11.46
CA ASN A 108 -16.29 -7.18 -11.85
C ASN A 108 -16.26 -7.51 -13.34
#